data_AF-A0A3B4FKM2-F1
#
_entry.id   AF-A0A3B4FKM2-F1
#
_cell.length_a   1.000
_cell.length_b   1.000
_cell.length_c   1.000
_cell.angle_alpha   90.00
_cell.angle_beta   90.00
_cell.angle_gamma   90.00
#
_symmetry.space_group_name_H-M   'P 1'
#
loop_
_entity.id
_entity.type
_entity.pdbx_description
1 polymer ?
#
loop_
_entity_poly.entity_id
_entity_poly.type
_entity_poly.pdbx_seq_one_letter_code
_entity_poly.pdbx_strand_id
1 'polypeptide(L)'
;MGYFAEGKCNTLWLKFFVFNVFLFFSVKPGVCPLRLLDDRRCAESCSNDIDCPDNEKCCFSESGRHCIEPYMVKPGVCPHRHLGHGRCLESCFNDRDCPFFEKCCSNGCGHECMAPYKVKPGVCPRRRLGYGRCAEFCSNDSDCPDKEKCCSNGCGHECMAPTQNDLDGQ
;
A
#
# COMPACT_ATOMS: atom_id res chain seq x y z
N MET A 1 -43.52 -13.08 -17.53
CA MET A 1 -42.44 -14.09 -17.66
C MET A 1 -41.19 -13.34 -18.02
N GLY A 2 -40.25 -13.25 -17.09
CA GLY A 2 -39.05 -12.41 -17.20
C GLY A 2 -38.04 -13.00 -18.16
N TYR A 3 -37.45 -12.14 -18.99
CA TYR A 3 -36.26 -12.46 -19.74
C TYR A 3 -35.06 -12.16 -18.85
N PHE A 4 -34.42 -13.20 -18.30
CA PHE A 4 -33.07 -13.10 -17.75
C PHE A 4 -32.11 -13.05 -18.94
N ALA A 5 -31.57 -11.86 -19.23
CA ALA A 5 -30.39 -11.74 -20.07
C ALA A 5 -29.15 -11.93 -19.17
N GLU A 6 -28.37 -12.96 -19.48
CA GLU A 6 -27.10 -13.28 -18.85
C GLU A 6 -26.12 -12.10 -18.99
N GLY A 7 -25.86 -11.41 -17.88
CA GLY A 7 -24.94 -10.27 -17.81
C GLY A 7 -23.48 -10.72 -17.82
N LYS A 8 -22.87 -10.79 -19.01
CA LYS A 8 -21.41 -10.77 -19.16
C LYS A 8 -20.91 -9.35 -18.84
N CYS A 9 -20.01 -9.21 -17.87
CA CYS A 9 -19.31 -7.95 -17.57
C CYS A 9 -18.33 -7.66 -18.71
N ASN A 10 -18.81 -6.98 -19.76
CA ASN A 10 -18.08 -6.76 -21.01
C ASN A 10 -17.47 -5.36 -20.97
N THR A 11 -16.14 -5.25 -20.93
CA THR A 11 -15.42 -3.96 -21.05
C THR A 11 -14.68 -3.91 -22.38
N LEU A 12 -15.23 -3.16 -23.34
CA LEU A 12 -14.56 -2.83 -24.60
C LEU A 12 -14.92 -1.38 -24.98
N TRP A 13 -14.01 -0.43 -24.70
CA TRP A 13 -13.28 0.33 -25.71
C TRP A 13 -12.34 1.37 -25.07
N LEU A 14 -11.08 1.32 -25.50
CA LEU A 14 -10.06 2.34 -25.37
C LEU A 14 -10.50 3.64 -26.10
N LYS A 15 -10.11 4.84 -25.61
CA LYS A 15 -9.26 5.83 -26.32
C LYS A 15 -9.24 7.28 -25.75
N PHE A 16 -8.02 7.72 -25.41
CA PHE A 16 -7.37 9.07 -25.50
C PHE A 16 -7.87 10.30 -24.71
N PHE A 17 -7.00 10.87 -23.85
CA PHE A 17 -6.37 12.19 -24.08
C PHE A 17 -5.19 12.42 -23.11
N VAL A 18 -4.00 12.66 -23.64
CA VAL A 18 -2.83 13.18 -22.91
C VAL A 18 -2.87 14.70 -23.07
N PHE A 19 -3.06 15.49 -22.01
CA PHE A 19 -2.48 16.84 -21.85
C PHE A 19 -2.73 17.40 -20.43
N ASN A 20 -1.64 17.75 -19.75
CA ASN A 20 -1.49 18.58 -18.54
C ASN A 20 -2.73 19.25 -17.95
N VAL A 21 -3.17 18.83 -16.75
CA VAL A 21 -3.35 19.62 -15.52
C VAL A 21 -3.43 18.61 -14.37
N PHE A 22 -2.82 18.91 -13.22
CA PHE A 22 -2.99 18.21 -11.95
C PHE A 22 -4.47 17.96 -11.64
N LEU A 23 -5.02 16.82 -12.07
CA LEU A 23 -6.33 16.39 -11.62
C LEU A 23 -6.14 15.76 -10.25
N PHE A 24 -6.51 16.53 -9.23
CA PHE A 24 -6.76 16.05 -7.88
C PHE A 24 -7.77 14.89 -7.97
N PHE A 25 -7.28 13.67 -8.14
CA PHE A 25 -8.00 12.51 -7.63
C PHE A 25 -8.01 12.71 -6.12
N SER A 26 -9.11 13.22 -5.57
CA SER A 26 -9.31 13.31 -4.13
C SER A 26 -9.40 11.89 -3.57
N VAL A 27 -8.24 11.29 -3.31
CA VAL A 27 -8.12 10.00 -2.65
C VAL A 27 -8.49 10.23 -1.20
N LYS A 28 -9.68 9.79 -0.80
CA LYS A 28 -10.09 9.85 0.62
C LYS A 28 -9.15 8.99 1.46
N PRO A 29 -8.83 9.38 2.70
CA PRO A 29 -7.91 8.64 3.54
C PRO A 29 -8.44 7.24 3.89
N GLY A 30 -7.53 6.30 4.16
CA GLY A 30 -7.85 4.92 4.51
C GLY A 30 -7.81 3.95 3.31
N VAL A 31 -8.02 2.67 3.60
CA VAL A 31 -7.87 1.57 2.64
C VAL A 31 -9.16 0.75 2.59
N CYS A 32 -9.49 0.25 1.40
CA CYS A 32 -10.64 -0.62 1.18
C CYS A 32 -10.47 -1.96 1.91
N PRO A 33 -11.47 -2.42 2.67
CA PRO A 33 -11.41 -3.72 3.33
C PRO A 33 -11.34 -4.86 2.29
N LEU A 34 -10.51 -5.87 2.54
CA LEU A 34 -10.27 -6.99 1.63
C LEU A 34 -11.41 -8.02 1.55
N ARG A 35 -12.45 -7.89 2.39
CA ARG A 35 -13.61 -8.80 2.40
C ARG A 35 -14.91 -8.04 2.40
N LEU A 36 -15.54 -7.99 1.24
CA LEU A 36 -16.91 -7.54 1.07
C LEU A 36 -17.75 -8.77 0.80
N LEU A 37 -18.78 -8.96 1.62
CA LEU A 37 -19.67 -10.12 1.61
C LEU A 37 -20.27 -10.34 0.21
N ASP A 38 -20.30 -11.62 -0.20
CA ASP A 38 -20.83 -12.14 -1.46
C ASP A 38 -22.34 -11.80 -1.62
N ASP A 39 -22.66 -10.69 -2.29
CA ASP A 39 -23.97 -10.50 -2.94
C ASP A 39 -23.76 -10.53 -4.46
N ARG A 40 -24.35 -11.54 -5.10
CA ARG A 40 -24.20 -11.90 -6.53
C ARG A 40 -24.87 -10.92 -7.49
N ARG A 41 -24.96 -9.64 -7.13
CA ARG A 41 -25.50 -8.58 -7.97
C ARG A 41 -24.43 -7.53 -8.19
N CYS A 42 -23.97 -7.43 -9.43
CA CYS A 42 -23.12 -6.32 -9.84
C CYS A 42 -23.89 -5.00 -9.68
N ALA A 43 -23.55 -4.19 -8.68
CA ALA A 43 -24.08 -2.84 -8.57
C ALA A 43 -22.91 -1.85 -8.64
N GLU A 44 -22.83 -1.09 -9.73
CA GLU A 44 -21.89 0.00 -9.90
C GLU A 44 -22.46 1.25 -9.20
N SER A 45 -22.21 1.41 -7.89
CA SER A 45 -22.75 2.54 -7.13
C SER A 45 -21.82 3.75 -7.10
N CYS A 46 -20.56 3.60 -7.53
CA CYS A 46 -19.58 4.68 -7.57
C CYS A 46 -18.53 4.43 -8.66
N SER A 47 -17.90 5.50 -9.16
CA SER A 47 -16.73 5.44 -10.04
C SER A 47 -15.45 5.88 -9.34
N ASN A 48 -15.55 6.86 -8.43
CA ASN A 48 -14.45 7.40 -7.65
C ASN A 48 -14.88 7.70 -6.21
N ASP A 49 -13.91 7.90 -5.32
CA ASP A 49 -14.16 8.26 -3.90
C ASP A 49 -15.06 9.49 -3.72
N ILE A 50 -15.06 10.42 -4.68
CA ILE A 50 -15.84 11.66 -4.65
C ILE A 50 -17.35 11.37 -4.79
N ASP A 51 -17.71 10.28 -5.47
CA ASP A 51 -19.10 9.88 -5.66
C ASP A 51 -19.73 9.38 -4.35
N CYS A 52 -18.88 8.97 -3.40
CA CYS A 52 -19.31 8.46 -2.11
C CYS A 52 -19.49 9.60 -1.10
N PRO A 53 -20.49 9.51 -0.21
CA PRO A 53 -20.66 10.47 0.87
C PRO A 53 -19.53 10.39 1.90
N ASP A 54 -19.41 11.42 2.74
CA ASP A 54 -18.51 11.47 3.90
C ASP A 54 -17.07 11.01 3.59
N ASN A 55 -16.53 10.10 4.39
CA ASN A 55 -15.19 9.52 4.23
C ASN A 55 -15.22 8.15 3.55
N GLU A 56 -16.35 7.72 2.97
CA GLU A 56 -16.45 6.43 2.29
C GLU A 56 -15.63 6.43 1.01
N LYS A 57 -14.92 5.32 0.76
CA LYS A 57 -14.13 5.12 -0.45
C LYS A 57 -14.91 4.27 -1.45
N CYS A 58 -14.68 4.52 -2.74
CA CYS A 58 -15.20 3.68 -3.79
C CYS A 58 -14.30 2.45 -3.94
N CYS A 59 -14.76 1.31 -3.42
CA CYS A 59 -14.00 0.08 -3.37
C CYS A 59 -14.52 -0.93 -4.38
N PHE A 60 -13.58 -1.64 -5.03
CA PHE A 60 -13.87 -2.69 -5.98
C PHE A 60 -13.93 -4.04 -5.27
N SER A 61 -15.03 -4.75 -5.43
CA SER A 61 -15.24 -6.14 -5.01
C SER A 61 -15.49 -7.04 -6.23
N GLU A 62 -15.57 -8.35 -6.02
CA GLU A 62 -15.99 -9.30 -7.07
C GLU A 62 -17.38 -8.98 -7.65
N SER A 63 -18.20 -8.25 -6.88
CA SER A 63 -19.57 -7.82 -7.21
C SER A 63 -19.65 -6.37 -7.73
N GLY A 64 -18.56 -5.73 -8.17
CA GLY A 64 -18.59 -4.37 -8.73
C GLY A 64 -17.99 -3.31 -7.80
N ARG A 65 -18.54 -2.08 -7.84
CA ARG A 65 -18.00 -0.92 -7.10
C ARG A 65 -19.01 -0.39 -6.10
N HIS A 66 -18.60 -0.32 -4.84
CA HIS A 66 -19.46 0.12 -3.74
C HIS A 66 -18.77 1.19 -2.88
N CYS A 67 -19.56 2.11 -2.34
CA CYS A 67 -19.11 3.04 -1.32
C CYS A 67 -19.03 2.34 0.03
N ILE A 68 -17.83 2.27 0.60
CA ILE A 68 -17.56 1.51 1.82
C ILE A 68 -16.75 2.38 2.78
N GLU A 69 -17.07 2.27 4.07
CA GLU A 69 -16.27 2.87 5.12
C GLU A 69 -14.84 2.28 5.10
N PRO A 70 -13.82 3.09 4.85
CA PRO A 70 -12.46 2.60 4.82
C PRO A 70 -11.96 2.29 6.22
N TYR A 71 -11.06 1.32 6.33
CA TYR A 71 -10.30 1.20 7.57
C TYR A 71 -9.10 2.15 7.54
N MET A 72 -8.81 2.72 8.70
CA MET A 72 -7.69 3.65 8.88
C MET A 72 -6.41 2.87 9.16
N VAL A 73 -5.36 3.20 8.43
CA VAL A 73 -4.03 2.60 8.58
C VAL A 73 -3.29 3.30 9.73
N LYS A 74 -2.70 2.54 10.65
CA LYS A 74 -1.91 3.08 11.75
C LYS A 74 -0.58 3.63 11.23
N PRO A 75 -0.05 4.72 11.82
CA PRO A 75 1.17 5.37 11.35
C PRO A 75 2.40 4.45 11.46
N GLY A 76 3.40 4.72 10.62
CA GLY A 76 4.64 3.94 10.56
C GLY A 76 4.60 2.83 9.51
N VAL A 77 5.74 2.14 9.34
CA VAL A 77 5.94 1.13 8.30
C VAL A 77 6.26 -0.22 8.93
N CYS A 78 5.77 -1.29 8.29
CA CYS A 78 6.07 -2.65 8.72
C CYS A 78 7.58 -2.92 8.59
N PRO A 79 8.24 -3.42 9.64
CA PRO A 79 9.67 -3.74 9.59
C PRO A 79 9.94 -4.82 8.53
N HIS A 80 11.09 -4.71 7.86
CA HIS A 80 11.54 -5.75 6.94
C HIS A 80 12.02 -6.97 7.73
N ARG A 81 11.57 -8.17 7.34
CA ARG A 81 12.03 -9.43 7.95
C ARG A 81 13.13 -10.05 7.07
N HIS A 82 14.30 -10.28 7.64
CA HIS A 82 15.46 -10.80 6.91
C HIS A 82 15.75 -12.29 7.15
N LEU A 83 15.14 -12.94 8.15
CA LEU A 83 15.36 -14.37 8.41
C LEU A 83 14.08 -15.07 8.86
N GLY A 84 13.66 -16.06 8.05
CA GLY A 84 12.59 -16.99 8.38
C GLY A 84 11.20 -16.46 8.09
N HIS A 85 10.38 -17.32 7.49
CA HIS A 85 8.94 -17.11 7.48
C HIS A 85 8.52 -17.12 8.95
N GLY A 86 7.70 -16.16 9.37
CA GLY A 86 7.05 -16.25 10.67
C GLY A 86 6.20 -17.52 10.75
N ARG A 87 5.48 -17.71 11.85
CA ARG A 87 4.46 -18.77 11.86
C ARG A 87 3.49 -18.44 10.72
N CYS A 88 3.21 -19.42 9.85
CA CYS A 88 2.18 -19.34 8.81
C CYS A 88 0.79 -19.30 9.46
N LEU A 89 0.49 -18.21 10.16
CA LEU A 89 -0.72 -18.00 10.92
C LEU A 89 -1.25 -16.61 10.60
N GLU A 90 -2.51 -16.55 10.21
CA GLU A 90 -3.25 -15.30 10.04
C GLU A 90 -3.72 -14.82 11.42
N SER A 91 -2.88 -14.02 12.07
CA SER A 91 -3.16 -13.51 13.44
C SER A 91 -3.94 -12.20 13.40
N CYS A 92 -3.91 -11.48 12.28
CA CYS A 92 -4.62 -10.24 12.01
C CYS A 92 -4.90 -10.14 10.51
N PHE A 93 -5.90 -9.33 10.11
CA PHE A 93 -6.18 -9.00 8.72
C PHE A 93 -5.92 -7.53 8.42
N ASN A 94 -6.03 -6.67 9.43
CA ASN A 94 -5.82 -5.24 9.30
C ASN A 94 -5.27 -4.64 10.60
N ASP A 95 -4.80 -3.40 10.52
CA ASP A 95 -4.21 -2.67 11.65
C ASP A 95 -5.16 -2.50 12.85
N ARG A 96 -6.49 -2.52 12.65
CA ARG A 96 -7.47 -2.42 13.76
C ARG A 96 -7.52 -3.69 14.60
N ASP A 97 -7.16 -4.84 14.04
CA ASP A 97 -7.12 -6.12 14.75
C ASP A 97 -5.96 -6.16 15.76
N CYS A 98 -4.93 -5.33 15.54
CA CYS A 98 -3.76 -5.27 16.38
C CYS A 98 -3.92 -4.25 17.52
N PRO A 99 -3.45 -4.56 18.74
CA PRO A 99 -3.55 -3.65 19.87
C PRO A 99 -2.62 -2.44 19.71
N PHE A 100 -2.90 -1.38 20.46
CA PHE A 100 -2.06 -0.17 20.52
C PHE A 100 -1.66 0.36 19.12
N PHE A 101 -0.38 0.63 18.92
CA PHE A 101 0.21 1.17 17.69
C PHE A 101 0.77 0.09 16.76
N GLU A 102 0.53 -1.20 17.03
CA GLU A 102 1.09 -2.30 16.24
C GLU A 102 0.37 -2.45 14.91
N LYS A 103 1.11 -2.62 13.81
CA LYS A 103 0.53 -2.81 12.48
C LYS A 103 0.38 -4.29 12.17
N CYS A 104 -0.63 -4.62 11.37
CA CYS A 104 -0.78 -5.96 10.84
C CYS A 104 0.18 -6.13 9.66
N CYS A 105 1.28 -6.84 9.88
CA CYS A 105 2.39 -6.94 8.94
C CYS A 105 2.51 -8.36 8.41
N SER A 106 2.77 -8.49 7.11
CA SER A 106 3.04 -9.80 6.52
C SER A 106 4.38 -10.35 7.04
N ASN A 107 4.37 -11.62 7.44
CA ASN A 107 5.57 -12.33 7.87
C ASN A 107 6.12 -13.29 6.80
N GLY A 108 5.69 -13.12 5.54
CA GLY A 108 6.06 -13.93 4.39
C GLY A 108 5.10 -15.08 4.07
N CYS A 109 4.26 -15.51 5.03
CA CYS A 109 3.31 -16.61 4.85
C CYS A 109 1.92 -16.30 5.42
N GLY A 110 1.86 -15.53 6.52
CA GLY A 110 0.64 -14.96 7.04
C GLY A 110 0.86 -13.55 7.56
N HIS A 111 0.10 -13.15 8.57
CA HIS A 111 0.18 -11.82 9.17
C HIS A 111 0.25 -11.89 10.69
N GLU A 112 1.09 -11.02 11.24
CA GLU A 112 1.24 -10.86 12.68
C GLU A 112 1.29 -9.36 13.04
N CYS A 113 0.86 -9.04 14.26
CA CYS A 113 0.97 -7.70 14.79
C CYS A 113 2.43 -7.40 15.11
N MET A 114 2.98 -6.34 14.52
CA MET A 114 4.36 -5.91 14.72
C MET A 114 4.40 -4.42 15.08
N ALA A 115 5.33 -4.06 15.97
CA ALA A 115 5.64 -2.66 16.22
C ALA A 115 6.17 -2.01 14.93
N PRO A 116 5.56 -0.90 14.45
CA PRO A 116 6.03 -0.23 13.26
C PRO A 116 7.30 0.57 13.53
N TYR A 117 8.13 0.74 12.51
CA TYR A 117 9.24 1.69 12.56
C TYR A 117 8.85 3.02 11.92
N LYS A 118 9.53 4.08 12.37
CA LYS A 118 9.37 5.43 11.80
C LYS A 118 10.38 5.62 10.67
N VAL A 119 9.90 5.95 9.48
CA VAL A 119 10.74 6.28 8.34
C VAL A 119 11.44 7.62 8.59
N LYS A 120 12.75 7.67 8.38
CA LYS A 120 13.52 8.91 8.46
C LYS A 120 13.26 9.79 7.23
N PRO A 121 13.30 11.12 7.38
CA PRO A 121 13.05 12.04 6.27
C PRO A 121 14.10 11.90 5.15
N GLY A 122 13.70 12.25 3.93
CA GLY A 122 14.53 12.16 2.72
C GLY A 122 14.32 10.86 1.93
N VAL A 123 14.94 10.79 0.75
CA VAL A 123 14.80 9.68 -0.20
C VAL A 123 16.14 8.98 -0.40
N CYS A 124 16.08 7.65 -0.61
CA CYS A 124 17.27 6.88 -0.93
C CYS A 124 17.88 7.39 -2.24
N PRO A 125 19.21 7.58 -2.30
CA PRO A 125 19.88 8.08 -3.49
C PRO A 125 19.61 7.17 -4.69
N ARG A 126 19.44 7.77 -5.87
CA ARG A 126 19.40 7.01 -7.13
C ARG A 126 20.73 6.32 -7.33
N ARG A 127 20.69 5.01 -7.55
CA ARG A 127 21.91 4.23 -7.74
C ARG A 127 22.60 4.60 -9.04
N ARG A 128 23.92 4.73 -8.96
CA ARG A 128 24.80 4.61 -10.13
C ARG A 128 25.06 3.12 -10.35
N LEU A 129 25.06 2.70 -11.61
CA LEU A 129 25.23 1.32 -12.06
C LEU A 129 26.36 0.59 -11.30
N GLY A 130 25.99 -0.39 -10.47
CA GLY A 130 26.91 -1.19 -9.67
C GLY A 130 26.17 -1.85 -8.51
N TYR A 131 26.38 -3.16 -8.32
CA TYR A 131 25.90 -3.85 -7.11
C TYR A 131 26.86 -3.51 -5.96
N GLY A 132 26.32 -3.02 -4.85
CA GLY A 132 27.07 -2.91 -3.59
C GLY A 132 27.42 -4.30 -3.04
N ARG A 133 27.96 -4.38 -1.82
CA ARG A 133 28.16 -5.70 -1.19
C ARG A 133 26.80 -6.35 -0.96
N CYS A 134 26.61 -7.57 -1.49
CA CYS A 134 25.44 -8.41 -1.24
C CYS A 134 25.35 -8.83 0.24
N ALA A 135 24.89 -7.91 1.10
CA ALA A 135 24.73 -8.15 2.52
C ALA A 135 23.64 -7.22 3.06
N GLU A 136 22.97 -7.69 4.12
CA GLU A 136 21.97 -6.92 4.86
C GLU A 136 22.67 -6.25 6.05
N PHE A 137 23.09 -4.99 5.89
CA PHE A 137 23.72 -4.22 6.96
C PHE A 137 22.72 -3.47 7.83
N CYS A 138 21.50 -3.29 7.34
CA CYS A 138 20.37 -2.67 8.04
C CYS A 138 19.08 -3.33 7.57
N SER A 139 18.04 -3.28 8.40
CA SER A 139 16.69 -3.75 8.05
C SER A 139 15.72 -2.60 7.85
N ASN A 140 15.92 -1.51 8.57
CA ASN A 140 15.07 -0.32 8.52
C ASN A 140 15.88 0.94 8.87
N ASP A 141 15.28 2.11 8.65
CA ASP A 141 15.93 3.40 8.89
C ASP A 141 16.40 3.58 10.34
N SER A 142 15.74 2.95 11.32
CA SER A 142 16.13 3.03 12.73
C SER A 142 17.41 2.27 13.06
N ASP A 143 17.82 1.31 12.22
CA ASP A 143 19.10 0.61 12.40
C ASP A 143 20.30 1.47 12.00
N CYS A 144 20.07 2.49 11.18
CA CYS A 144 21.11 3.38 10.70
C CYS A 144 21.35 4.54 11.70
N PRO A 145 22.60 5.02 11.83
CA PRO A 145 22.90 6.18 12.66
C PRO A 145 22.32 7.47 12.07
N ASP A 146 22.23 8.51 12.90
CA ASP A 146 21.89 9.87 12.50
C ASP A 146 20.67 9.97 11.55
N LYS A 147 20.86 10.62 10.40
CA LYS A 147 19.84 10.83 9.35
C LYS A 147 19.94 9.79 8.23
N GLU A 148 20.85 8.83 8.33
CA GLU A 148 21.03 7.81 7.29
C GLU A 148 19.81 6.90 7.21
N LYS A 149 19.49 6.50 5.98
CA LYS A 149 18.36 5.64 5.65
C LYS A 149 18.85 4.27 5.25
N CYS A 150 18.05 3.25 5.55
CA CYS A 150 18.34 1.90 5.11
C CYS A 150 17.87 1.73 3.68
N CYS A 151 18.83 1.74 2.76
CA CYS A 151 18.57 1.80 1.34
C CYS A 151 19.06 0.51 0.69
N SER A 152 18.26 -0.02 -0.24
CA SER A 152 18.70 -1.18 -1.01
C SER A 152 19.95 -0.80 -1.83
N ASN A 153 20.94 -1.69 -1.84
CA ASN A 153 22.18 -1.62 -2.64
C ASN A 153 22.24 -2.66 -3.79
N GLY A 154 21.15 -3.40 -3.99
CA GLY A 154 20.78 -4.07 -5.26
C GLY A 154 20.72 -5.57 -5.09
N CYS A 155 21.35 -6.02 -4.01
CA CYS A 155 21.40 -7.39 -3.57
C CYS A 155 21.17 -7.49 -2.05
N GLY A 156 21.42 -6.42 -1.29
CA GLY A 156 20.99 -6.26 0.10
C GLY A 156 20.67 -4.80 0.42
N HIS A 157 20.87 -4.40 1.68
CA HIS A 157 20.61 -3.06 2.19
C HIS A 157 21.79 -2.52 2.99
N GLU A 158 22.05 -1.22 2.83
CA GLU A 158 23.07 -0.49 3.57
C GLU A 158 22.59 0.90 3.96
N CYS A 159 23.19 1.44 5.02
CA CYS A 159 22.90 2.80 5.45
C CYS A 159 23.51 3.79 4.45
N MET A 160 22.65 4.64 3.89
CA MET A 160 23.04 5.68 2.94
C MET A 160 22.54 7.04 3.42
N ALA A 161 23.33 8.08 3.17
CA ALA A 161 22.89 9.45 3.37
C ALA A 161 21.66 9.72 2.47
N PRO A 162 20.57 10.28 3.02
CA PRO A 162 19.40 10.61 2.24
C PRO A 162 19.70 11.75 1.28
N THR A 163 19.12 11.66 0.08
CA THR A 163 18.98 12.83 -0.78
C THR A 163 17.78 13.65 -0.30
N GLN A 164 17.96 14.97 -0.19
CA GLN A 164 16.83 15.89 -0.18
C GLN A 164 16.37 16.00 -1.63
N ASN A 165 15.06 15.96 -1.88
CA ASN A 165 14.46 16.01 -3.21
C ASN A 165 15.31 16.79 -4.23
N ASP A 166 15.60 16.16 -5.36
CA ASP A 166 16.34 16.71 -6.50
C ASP A 166 15.61 17.92 -7.13
N LEU A 167 15.57 19.06 -6.42
CA LEU A 167 15.15 20.37 -6.95
C LEU A 167 16.18 21.50 -6.69
N ASP A 168 17.33 21.21 -6.08
CA ASP A 168 18.45 22.17 -5.95
C ASP A 168 19.71 21.65 -6.63
N GLY A 169 19.58 21.15 -7.86
CA GLY A 169 20.68 20.45 -8.55
C GLY A 169 20.69 20.57 -10.07
N GLN A 170 20.09 21.60 -10.67
CA GLN A 170 20.47 22.12 -11.99
C GLN A 170 19.96 23.53 -12.24
#